data_AF-A0AAD9XL29-F1
#
_entry.id   AF-A0AAD9XL29-F1
#
_cell.length_a   1.000
_cell.length_b   1.000
_cell.length_c   1.000
_cell.angle_alpha   90.00
_cell.angle_beta   90.00
_cell.angle_gamma   90.00
#
_symmetry.space_group_name_H-M   'P 1'
#
loop_
_entity.id
_entity.type
_entity.pdbx_description
1 polymer ?
#
loop_
_entity_poly.entity_id
_entity_poly.type
_entity_poly.pdbx_seq_one_letter_code
_entity_poly.pdbx_strand_id
1 'polypeptide(L)'
;MAASSPQSQVTIPIESLVSSFKKKLDDHDLFMSSKVCIFKVPKILHRHNPQTYEPNAFSIGPSHYGQKQLKPTKKIKLKYLQGLLRRLGKSEELMLEQLFGAVRAIVEGARQFYAGSSIGTCSDEIFVKILVLDGYFIIELFRKDAEG
;
A
#
# COMPACT_ATOMS: atom_id res chain seq x y z
N MET A 1 -12.05 66.17 16.41
CA MET A 1 -11.07 65.74 15.38
C MET A 1 -10.69 64.31 15.68
N ALA A 2 -11.17 63.34 14.90
CA ALA A 2 -10.81 61.93 15.05
C ALA A 2 -9.95 61.54 13.84
N ALA A 3 -8.69 61.18 14.10
CA ALA A 3 -7.77 60.69 13.07
C ALA A 3 -8.14 59.24 12.74
N SER A 4 -8.61 59.00 11.52
CA SER A 4 -8.82 57.67 10.97
C SER A 4 -7.48 57.00 10.65
N SER A 5 -7.20 55.88 11.30
CA SER A 5 -6.04 55.04 11.00
C SER A 5 -6.16 54.41 9.60
N PRO A 6 -5.05 54.27 8.84
CA PRO A 6 -5.12 53.66 7.52
C PRO A 6 -5.29 52.15 7.64
N GLN A 7 -6.35 51.61 7.04
CA GLN A 7 -6.46 50.18 6.79
C GLN A 7 -5.31 49.77 5.85
N SER A 8 -4.37 48.96 6.36
CA SER A 8 -3.36 48.33 5.51
C SER A 8 -4.05 47.33 4.59
N GLN A 9 -4.26 47.72 3.34
CA GLN A 9 -4.59 46.76 2.29
C GLN A 9 -3.34 45.91 2.04
N VAL A 10 -3.45 44.62 2.35
CA VAL A 10 -2.44 43.62 2.00
C VAL A 10 -2.52 43.39 0.50
N THR A 11 -1.60 43.98 -0.25
CA THR A 11 -1.43 43.70 -1.69
C THR A 11 -0.81 42.32 -1.84
N ILE A 12 -1.55 41.37 -2.40
CA ILE A 12 -1.03 40.03 -2.70
C ILE A 12 -0.31 40.09 -4.05
N PRO A 13 1.02 39.87 -4.13
CA PRO A 13 1.76 39.92 -5.39
C PRO A 13 1.44 38.68 -6.24
N ILE A 14 0.65 38.89 -7.31
CA ILE A 14 0.16 37.84 -8.20
C ILE A 14 1.32 37.09 -8.86
N GLU A 15 2.41 37.78 -9.20
CA GLU A 15 3.59 37.20 -9.84
C GLU A 15 4.27 36.14 -8.96
N SER A 16 4.32 36.40 -7.65
CA SER A 16 4.87 35.47 -6.66
C SER A 16 4.00 34.22 -6.55
N LEU A 17 2.67 34.38 -6.55
CA LEU A 17 1.73 33.26 -6.56
C LEU A 17 1.88 32.41 -7.81
N VAL A 18 1.93 33.02 -9.00
CA VAL A 18 2.09 32.32 -10.28
C VAL A 18 3.40 31.53 -10.32
N SER A 19 4.51 32.12 -9.88
CA SER A 19 5.81 31.45 -9.82
C SER A 19 5.79 30.25 -8.85
N SER A 20 5.21 30.43 -7.66
CA SER A 20 5.04 29.35 -6.69
C SER A 20 4.16 28.21 -7.21
N PHE A 21 3.07 28.55 -7.92
CA PHE A 21 2.17 27.56 -8.48
C PHE A 21 2.81 26.78 -9.64
N LYS A 22 3.53 27.46 -10.54
CA LYS A 22 4.30 26.79 -11.61
C LYS A 22 5.31 25.81 -11.05
N LYS A 23 6.09 26.22 -10.03
CA LYS A 23 7.04 25.33 -9.37
C LYS A 23 6.36 24.09 -8.76
N LYS A 24 5.16 24.23 -8.20
CA LYS A 24 4.38 23.08 -7.74
C LYS A 24 3.92 22.22 -8.90
N LEU A 25 3.41 22.81 -9.99
CA LEU A 25 2.95 22.09 -11.18
C LEU A 25 4.07 21.29 -11.86
N ASP A 26 5.31 21.79 -11.81
CA ASP A 26 6.51 21.14 -12.33
C ASP A 26 7.08 20.09 -11.36
N ASP A 27 6.52 19.94 -10.15
CA ASP A 27 6.94 18.92 -9.19
C ASP A 27 6.52 17.53 -9.68
N HIS A 28 7.51 16.68 -9.93
CA HIS A 28 7.29 15.29 -10.34
C HIS A 28 6.49 14.48 -9.31
N ASP A 29 6.42 14.95 -8.05
CA ASP A 29 5.62 14.34 -6.99
C ASP A 29 4.10 14.59 -7.15
N LEU A 30 3.69 15.44 -8.11
CA LEU A 30 2.29 15.58 -8.50
C LEU A 30 1.79 14.47 -9.41
N PHE A 31 2.68 13.78 -10.12
CA PHE A 31 2.28 12.76 -11.08
C PHE A 31 2.21 11.40 -10.40
N MET A 32 0.98 10.97 -10.10
CA MET A 32 0.72 9.57 -9.79
C MET A 32 1.27 8.72 -10.93
N SER A 33 2.03 7.66 -10.60
CA SER A 33 2.55 6.75 -11.61
C SER A 33 1.40 6.31 -12.54
N SER A 34 1.64 6.29 -13.85
CA SER A 34 0.64 5.82 -14.83
C SER A 34 0.24 4.35 -14.63
N LYS A 35 1.00 3.61 -13.79
CA LYS A 35 0.70 2.23 -13.41
C LYS A 35 -0.26 2.12 -12.22
N VAL A 36 -0.57 3.20 -11.51
CA VAL A 36 -1.42 3.14 -10.31
C VAL A 36 -2.79 2.57 -10.68
N CYS A 37 -3.14 1.44 -10.08
CA CYS A 37 -4.46 0.81 -10.24
C CYS A 37 -5.05 0.29 -8.91
N ILE A 38 -4.31 0.35 -7.80
CA ILE A 38 -4.75 -0.08 -6.48
C ILE A 38 -4.97 1.15 -5.61
N PHE A 39 -6.25 1.52 -5.41
CA PHE A 39 -6.62 2.72 -4.66
C PHE A 39 -7.11 2.38 -3.26
N LYS A 40 -6.82 3.27 -2.30
CA LYS A 40 -7.51 3.25 -1.02
C LYS A 40 -8.94 3.73 -1.19
N VAL A 41 -9.85 3.16 -0.41
CA VAL A 41 -11.23 3.63 -0.36
C VAL A 41 -11.24 5.10 0.07
N PRO A 42 -11.88 6.00 -0.70
CA PRO A 42 -12.02 7.40 -0.32
C PRO A 42 -12.62 7.55 1.07
N LYS A 43 -12.06 8.43 1.91
CA LYS A 43 -12.52 8.67 3.30
C LYS A 43 -14.02 8.98 3.37
N ILE A 44 -14.56 9.67 2.36
CA ILE A 44 -15.98 9.99 2.27
C ILE A 44 -16.85 8.74 2.15
N LEU A 45 -16.41 7.70 1.44
CA LEU A 45 -17.14 6.44 1.33
C LEU A 45 -16.94 5.59 2.59
N HIS A 46 -15.70 5.51 3.08
CA HIS A 46 -15.35 4.73 4.27
C HIS A 46 -16.14 5.19 5.51
N ARG A 47 -16.25 6.51 5.77
CA ARG A 47 -16.97 7.03 6.96
C ARG A 47 -18.45 6.65 7.01
N HIS A 48 -19.10 6.45 5.86
CA HIS A 48 -20.54 6.14 5.81
C HIS A 48 -20.82 4.67 6.10
N ASN A 49 -19.90 3.76 5.75
CA ASN A 49 -20.04 2.34 6.02
C ASN A 49 -18.66 1.65 6.16
N PRO A 50 -17.95 1.85 7.28
CA PRO A 50 -16.58 1.36 7.45
C PRO A 50 -16.46 -0.16 7.30
N GLN A 51 -17.45 -0.90 7.81
CA GLN A 51 -17.45 -2.38 7.83
C GLN A 51 -17.50 -3.01 6.43
N THR A 52 -17.97 -2.28 5.41
CA THR A 52 -18.01 -2.78 4.02
C THR A 52 -16.64 -2.72 3.34
N TYR A 53 -15.75 -1.86 3.83
CA TYR A 53 -14.46 -1.60 3.21
C TYR A 53 -13.28 -2.17 4.01
N GLU A 54 -13.52 -2.55 5.26
CA GLU A 54 -12.52 -3.21 6.09
C GLU A 54 -12.61 -4.74 5.92
N PRO A 55 -11.50 -5.41 5.60
CA PRO A 55 -11.51 -6.86 5.45
C PRO A 55 -11.84 -7.52 6.79
N ASN A 56 -12.84 -8.39 6.79
CA ASN A 56 -13.29 -9.16 7.96
C ASN A 56 -12.62 -10.55 8.06
N ALA A 57 -12.03 -11.04 6.96
CA ALA A 57 -11.32 -12.30 6.90
C ALA A 57 -9.84 -12.05 6.53
N PHE A 58 -9.53 -11.92 5.25
CA PHE A 58 -8.15 -11.75 4.77
C PHE A 58 -7.97 -10.37 4.14
N SER A 59 -6.89 -9.66 4.51
CA SER A 59 -6.38 -8.56 3.69
C SER A 59 -5.34 -9.08 2.73
N ILE A 60 -5.36 -8.64 1.47
CA ILE A 60 -4.30 -8.90 0.50
C ILE A 60 -3.53 -7.60 0.25
N GLY A 61 -2.22 -7.67 0.31
CA GLY A 61 -1.33 -6.55 0.14
C GLY A 61 -1.16 -5.68 1.39
N PRO A 62 -0.45 -4.55 1.25
CA PRO A 62 0.03 -3.70 2.34
C PRO A 62 -1.06 -2.85 3.01
N SER A 63 -2.20 -2.62 2.35
CA SER A 63 -3.15 -1.56 2.72
C SER A 63 -3.72 -1.70 4.14
N HIS A 64 -3.93 -2.92 4.62
CA HIS A 64 -4.44 -3.21 5.95
C HIS A 64 -3.40 -3.91 6.84
N TYR A 65 -2.12 -3.78 6.51
CA TYR A 65 -1.05 -4.40 7.30
C TYR A 65 -1.02 -3.84 8.73
N GLY A 66 -0.80 -4.73 9.71
CA GLY A 66 -0.67 -4.35 11.13
C GLY A 66 -2.00 -4.20 11.88
N GLN A 67 -3.15 -4.29 11.20
CA GLN A 67 -4.46 -4.23 11.83
C GLN A 67 -4.69 -5.42 12.78
N LYS A 68 -5.11 -5.12 14.02
CA LYS A 68 -5.18 -6.13 15.10
C LYS A 68 -6.17 -7.25 14.79
N GLN A 69 -7.31 -6.92 14.18
CA GLN A 69 -8.35 -7.88 13.82
C GLN A 69 -7.90 -8.91 12.77
N LEU A 70 -6.85 -8.61 11.98
CA LEU A 70 -6.32 -9.50 10.94
C LEU A 70 -5.20 -10.42 11.43
N LYS A 71 -4.77 -10.30 12.69
CA LYS A 71 -3.74 -11.18 13.26
C LYS A 71 -4.09 -12.68 13.16
N PRO A 72 -5.33 -13.12 13.44
CA PRO A 72 -5.70 -14.53 13.30
C PRO A 72 -5.54 -15.04 11.87
N THR A 73 -5.97 -14.27 10.88
CA THR A 73 -5.92 -14.70 9.48
C THR A 73 -4.51 -14.64 8.90
N LYS A 74 -3.63 -13.75 9.40
CA LYS A 74 -2.19 -13.83 9.12
C LYS A 74 -1.57 -15.16 9.57
N LYS A 75 -2.00 -15.72 10.72
CA LYS A 75 -1.56 -17.06 11.15
C LYS A 75 -2.05 -18.16 10.22
N ILE A 76 -3.26 -18.03 9.67
CA ILE A 76 -3.78 -18.96 8.66
C ILE A 76 -2.89 -18.92 7.41
N LYS A 77 -2.54 -17.74 6.90
CA LYS A 77 -1.61 -17.62 5.75
C LYS A 77 -0.27 -18.32 6.00
N LEU A 78 0.29 -18.18 7.21
CA LEU A 78 1.52 -18.87 7.58
C LEU A 78 1.36 -20.40 7.58
N LYS A 79 0.22 -20.93 8.05
CA LYS A 79 -0.08 -22.37 7.95
C LYS A 79 -0.17 -22.85 6.50
N TYR A 80 -0.71 -22.02 5.59
CA TYR A 80 -0.75 -22.34 4.16
C TYR A 80 0.67 -22.39 3.58
N LEU A 81 1.51 -21.39 3.87
CA LEU A 81 2.92 -21.40 3.48
C LEU A 81 3.66 -22.65 4.01
N GLN A 82 3.49 -22.98 5.29
CA GLN A 82 4.07 -24.19 5.89
C GLN A 82 3.61 -25.47 5.18
N GLY A 83 2.32 -25.57 4.85
CA GLY A 83 1.77 -26.71 4.11
C GLY A 83 2.39 -26.86 2.72
N LEU A 84 2.58 -25.74 2.02
CA LEU A 84 3.23 -25.71 0.72
C LEU A 84 4.70 -26.12 0.80
N LEU A 85 5.46 -25.58 1.76
CA LEU A 85 6.88 -25.90 1.95
C LEU A 85 7.07 -27.39 2.26
N ARG A 86 6.28 -27.94 3.19
CA ARG A 86 6.31 -29.38 3.53
C ARG A 86 6.08 -30.30 2.33
N ARG A 87 5.21 -29.92 1.39
CA ARG A 87 4.94 -30.76 0.20
C ARG A 87 6.04 -30.72 -0.83
N LEU A 88 6.72 -29.59 -0.98
CA LEU A 88 7.75 -29.42 -2.01
C LEU A 88 9.02 -30.23 -1.70
N GLY A 89 9.22 -30.70 -0.47
CA GLY A 89 10.26 -31.67 -0.10
C GLY A 89 11.70 -31.18 -0.32
N LYS A 90 11.89 -29.89 -0.62
CA LYS A 90 13.19 -29.22 -0.76
C LYS A 90 13.63 -28.59 0.57
N SER A 91 14.87 -28.14 0.68
CA SER A 91 15.29 -27.27 1.80
C SER A 91 14.35 -26.06 1.87
N GLU A 92 13.72 -25.89 3.03
CA GLU A 92 12.79 -24.78 3.29
C GLU A 92 13.51 -23.43 3.13
N GLU A 93 14.76 -23.36 3.59
CA GLU A 93 15.62 -22.19 3.49
C GLU A 93 15.85 -21.78 2.04
N LEU A 94 16.30 -22.70 1.19
CA LEU A 94 16.58 -22.40 -0.23
C LEU A 94 15.32 -21.93 -0.97
N MET A 95 14.16 -22.54 -0.67
CA MET A 95 12.88 -22.14 -1.25
C MET A 95 12.45 -20.74 -0.80
N LEU A 96 12.61 -20.43 0.48
CA LEU A 96 12.33 -19.10 1.01
C LEU A 96 13.29 -18.06 0.40
N GLU A 97 14.58 -18.36 0.29
CA GLU A 97 15.55 -17.46 -0.35
C GLU A 97 15.17 -17.14 -1.80
N GLN A 98 14.86 -18.16 -2.60
CA GLN A 98 14.44 -17.99 -3.99
C GLN A 98 13.17 -17.14 -4.09
N LEU A 99 12.20 -17.39 -3.22
CA LEU A 99 10.94 -16.68 -3.17
C LEU A 99 11.12 -15.20 -2.79
N PHE A 100 11.80 -14.95 -1.69
CA PHE A 100 12.08 -13.59 -1.24
C PHE A 100 12.92 -12.84 -2.29
N GLY A 101 13.87 -13.51 -2.94
CA GLY A 101 14.63 -12.96 -4.06
C GLY A 101 13.75 -12.56 -5.24
N ALA A 102 12.86 -13.45 -5.69
CA ALA A 102 11.95 -13.20 -6.81
C ALA A 102 11.01 -12.01 -6.56
N VAL A 103 10.42 -11.92 -5.35
CA VAL A 103 9.53 -10.80 -5.00
C VAL A 103 10.32 -9.51 -4.82
N ARG A 104 11.53 -9.57 -4.24
CA ARG A 104 12.41 -8.41 -4.09
C ARG A 104 12.80 -7.81 -5.44
N ALA A 105 13.05 -8.64 -6.46
CA ALA A 105 13.39 -8.18 -7.81
C ALA A 105 12.28 -7.34 -8.47
N ILE A 106 11.02 -7.52 -8.07
CA ILE A 106 9.87 -6.80 -8.64
C ILE A 106 9.29 -5.74 -7.70
N VAL A 107 9.85 -5.57 -6.48
CA VAL A 107 9.22 -4.81 -5.40
C VAL A 107 9.00 -3.34 -5.75
N GLU A 108 9.99 -2.72 -6.40
CA GLU A 108 9.93 -1.31 -6.79
C GLU A 108 8.84 -1.08 -7.84
N GLY A 109 8.75 -1.98 -8.83
CA GLY A 109 7.67 -1.96 -9.82
C GLY A 109 6.30 -2.22 -9.20
N ALA A 110 6.20 -3.17 -8.27
CA ALA A 110 4.96 -3.49 -7.57
C ALA A 110 4.41 -2.30 -6.77
N ARG A 111 5.28 -1.49 -6.17
CA ARG A 111 4.87 -0.28 -5.44
C ARG A 111 4.20 0.77 -6.33
N GLN A 112 4.61 0.86 -7.60
CA GLN A 112 4.05 1.82 -8.55
C GLN A 112 2.57 1.58 -8.87
N PHE A 113 2.02 0.41 -8.52
CA PHE A 113 0.59 0.12 -8.71
C PHE A 113 -0.29 0.64 -7.56
N TYR A 114 0.29 1.01 -6.41
CA TYR A 114 -0.46 1.46 -5.24
C TYR A 114 -0.59 2.97 -5.18
N ALA A 115 -1.80 3.46 -4.92
CA ALA A 115 -2.06 4.87 -4.73
C ALA A 115 -1.69 5.36 -3.33
N GLY A 116 -0.98 6.49 -3.26
CA GLY A 116 -0.76 7.29 -2.05
C GLY A 116 0.51 6.95 -1.25
N SER A 117 1.01 7.96 -0.54
CA SER A 117 2.27 7.95 0.22
C SER A 117 2.35 6.94 1.36
N SER A 118 1.22 6.41 1.83
CA SER A 118 1.18 5.45 2.95
C SER A 118 1.74 4.06 2.64
N ILE A 119 1.88 3.68 1.36
CA ILE A 119 2.69 2.50 0.97
C ILE A 119 4.18 2.89 0.93
N GLY A 120 4.49 4.14 0.58
CA GLY A 120 5.86 4.67 0.52
C GLY A 120 6.59 4.68 1.87
N THR A 121 5.86 4.73 2.99
CA THR A 121 6.46 4.64 4.34
C THR A 121 6.72 3.22 4.82
N CYS A 122 6.22 2.20 4.12
CA CYS A 122 6.51 0.80 4.42
C CYS A 122 7.90 0.44 3.88
N SER A 123 8.80 -0.09 4.73
CA SER A 123 10.12 -0.53 4.27
C SER A 123 10.00 -1.66 3.24
N ASP A 124 10.95 -1.76 2.32
CA ASP A 124 10.98 -2.83 1.32
C ASP A 124 10.97 -4.21 1.96
N GLU A 125 11.66 -4.37 3.09
CA GLU A 125 11.65 -5.63 3.83
C GLU A 125 10.24 -6.03 4.27
N ILE A 126 9.48 -5.10 4.85
CA ILE A 126 8.10 -5.38 5.29
C ILE A 126 7.21 -5.62 4.07
N PHE A 127 7.35 -4.83 3.02
CA PHE A 127 6.53 -4.94 1.83
C PHE A 127 6.75 -6.28 1.10
N VAL A 128 8.02 -6.71 0.93
CA VAL A 128 8.36 -8.03 0.38
C VAL A 128 7.77 -9.14 1.25
N LYS A 129 7.91 -9.08 2.58
CA LYS A 129 7.33 -10.07 3.50
C LYS A 129 5.82 -10.20 3.33
N ILE A 130 5.11 -9.09 3.11
CA ILE A 130 3.66 -9.08 2.86
C ILE A 130 3.33 -9.75 1.53
N LEU A 131 3.98 -9.33 0.44
CA LEU A 131 3.70 -9.85 -0.90
C LEU A 131 4.02 -11.34 -1.01
N VAL A 132 5.13 -11.79 -0.41
CA VAL A 132 5.51 -13.21 -0.35
C VAL A 132 4.42 -14.03 0.34
N LEU A 133 4.02 -13.63 1.55
CA LEU A 133 3.05 -14.37 2.34
C LEU A 133 1.67 -14.40 1.66
N ASP A 134 1.25 -13.27 1.09
CA ASP A 134 -0.06 -13.14 0.47
C ASP A 134 -0.13 -13.86 -0.88
N GLY A 135 0.90 -13.78 -1.70
CA GLY A 135 0.98 -14.51 -2.97
C GLY A 135 0.95 -16.03 -2.75
N TYR A 136 1.69 -16.52 -1.76
CA TYR A 136 1.70 -17.96 -1.44
C TYR A 136 0.39 -18.44 -0.85
N PHE A 137 -0.23 -17.63 0.01
CA PHE A 137 -1.55 -17.92 0.52
C PHE A 137 -2.55 -18.11 -0.64
N ILE A 138 -2.54 -17.22 -1.63
CA ILE A 138 -3.44 -17.30 -2.79
C ILE A 138 -3.16 -18.58 -3.62
N ILE A 139 -1.89 -18.85 -3.95
CA ILE A 139 -1.50 -20.04 -4.72
C ILE A 139 -1.93 -21.33 -3.99
N GLU A 140 -1.62 -21.43 -2.71
CA GLU A 140 -1.93 -22.62 -1.93
C GLU A 140 -3.44 -22.78 -1.66
N LEU A 141 -4.17 -21.67 -1.52
CA LEU A 141 -5.62 -21.67 -1.39
C LEU A 141 -6.29 -22.27 -2.60
N PHE A 142 -6.00 -21.77 -3.79
CA PHE A 142 -6.62 -22.28 -5.02
C PHE A 142 -6.18 -23.71 -5.35
N ARG A 143 -4.92 -24.07 -5.06
CA ARG A 143 -4.46 -25.45 -5.24
C ARG A 143 -5.21 -26.45 -4.35
N LYS A 144 -5.45 -26.10 -3.08
CA LYS A 144 -6.22 -26.97 -2.16
C LYS A 144 -7.69 -27.09 -2.56
N ASP A 145 -8.27 -26.02 -3.10
CA ASP A 145 -9.64 -26.01 -3.60
C ASP A 145 -9.80 -26.97 -4.80
N ALA A 146 -8.81 -27.01 -5.70
CA ALA A 146 -8.83 -27.90 -6.86
C ALA A 146 -8.64 -29.40 -6.55
N GLU A 147 -8.29 -29.75 -5.30
CA GLU A 147 -8.11 -31.14 -4.84
C GLU A 147 -9.29 -31.64 -3.99
N GLY A 148 -10.27 -30.77 -3.69
CA GLY A 148 -11.51 -31.09 -2.97
C GLY A 148 -12.69 -31.29 -3.90
#